data_AF-A0A7H4MHV8-F1
#
_entry.id   AF-A0A7H4MHV8-F1
#
_cell.length_a   1.000
_cell.length_b   1.000
_cell.length_c   1.000
_cell.angle_alpha   90.00
_cell.angle_beta   90.00
_cell.angle_gamma   90.00
#
_symmetry.space_group_name_H-M   'P 1'
#
loop_
_entity.id
_entity.type
_entity.pdbx_description
1 polymer ?
#
loop_
_entity_poly.entity_id
_entity_poly.type
_entity_poly.pdbx_seq_one_letter_code
_entity_poly.pdbx_strand_id
1 'polypeptide(L)'
;MLPPAHISYAGIEAIVHHQTKYTAVSGTAALKEAIAAKFARDNQLHYRPQEIIAGSGAKQLIFNAFLATLDAGQQVIIPAPYWVSYPDMVSLADGEPVIVPCDEQNGWKLTPEQLAAALTPSTRWLILNSPGNPTGGDLQRAGTACPGCGAGGLPTGAGDGRRYLRAAAL
;
A
#
# COMPACT_ATOMS: atom_id res chain seq x y z
N MET A 1 -6.87 2.57 -21.66
CA MET A 1 -8.33 2.51 -21.36
C MET A 1 -8.79 3.94 -21.08
N LEU A 2 -9.94 4.35 -21.62
CA LEU A 2 -10.52 5.67 -21.34
C LEU A 2 -11.32 5.64 -20.03
N PRO A 3 -11.42 6.76 -19.29
CA PRO A 3 -12.29 6.84 -18.13
C PRO A 3 -13.78 6.65 -18.52
N PRO A 4 -14.62 6.07 -17.64
CA PRO A 4 -16.06 5.99 -17.87
C PRO A 4 -16.69 7.37 -18.12
N ALA A 5 -17.67 7.45 -19.02
CA ALA A 5 -18.23 8.72 -19.49
C ALA A 5 -18.73 9.65 -18.36
N HIS A 6 -19.41 9.09 -17.35
CA HIS A 6 -19.91 9.87 -16.22
C HIS A 6 -18.81 10.56 -15.40
N ILE A 7 -17.60 9.97 -15.33
CA ILE A 7 -16.44 10.58 -14.67
C ILE A 7 -15.93 11.77 -15.49
N SER A 8 -15.84 11.61 -16.81
CA SER A 8 -15.45 12.69 -17.72
C SER A 8 -16.42 13.86 -17.65
N TYR A 9 -17.74 13.58 -17.63
CA TYR A 9 -18.76 14.62 -17.52
C TYR A 9 -18.73 15.34 -16.17
N ALA A 10 -18.52 14.62 -15.06
CA ALA A 10 -18.35 15.26 -13.75
C ALA A 10 -17.16 16.23 -13.71
N GLY A 11 -16.05 15.89 -14.39
CA GLY A 11 -14.91 16.81 -14.56
C GLY A 11 -15.27 18.07 -15.36
N ILE A 12 -16.02 17.92 -16.46
CA ILE A 12 -16.52 19.06 -17.25
C ILE A 12 -17.46 19.94 -16.42
N GLU A 13 -18.39 19.32 -15.70
CA GLU A 13 -19.36 20.00 -14.84
C GLU A 13 -18.64 20.82 -13.74
N ALA A 14 -17.64 20.25 -13.08
CA ALA A 14 -16.83 20.96 -12.08
C ALA A 14 -16.15 22.21 -12.65
N ILE A 15 -15.67 22.15 -13.90
CA ILE A 15 -15.08 23.30 -14.61
C ILE A 15 -16.15 24.36 -14.90
N VAL A 16 -17.31 23.96 -15.43
CA VAL A 16 -18.43 24.86 -15.76
C VAL A 16 -18.96 25.56 -14.51
N HIS A 17 -19.01 24.86 -13.37
CA HIS A 17 -19.42 25.42 -12.09
C HIS A 17 -18.27 26.07 -11.29
N HIS A 18 -17.13 26.34 -11.95
CA HIS A 18 -16.01 27.09 -11.39
C HIS A 18 -15.43 26.50 -10.08
N GLN A 19 -15.41 25.16 -9.94
CA GLN A 19 -14.73 24.46 -8.86
C GLN A 19 -13.19 24.45 -9.08
N THR A 20 -12.61 25.64 -9.26
CA THR A 20 -11.20 25.85 -9.69
C THR A 20 -10.33 26.51 -8.63
N LYS A 21 -10.87 26.69 -7.41
CA LYS A 21 -10.14 27.27 -6.28
C LYS A 21 -9.41 26.18 -5.51
N TYR A 22 -8.48 26.60 -4.65
CA TYR A 22 -7.82 25.67 -3.75
C TYR A 22 -8.82 24.93 -2.88
N THR A 23 -8.58 23.62 -2.75
CA THR A 23 -9.31 22.76 -1.84
C THR A 23 -8.48 22.55 -0.57
N ALA A 24 -9.04 21.89 0.44
CA ALA A 24 -8.26 21.49 1.60
C ALA A 24 -7.10 20.58 1.18
N VAL A 25 -5.94 20.73 1.82
CA VAL A 25 -4.70 20.00 1.48
C VAL A 25 -4.89 18.48 1.50
N SER A 26 -5.74 17.96 2.39
CA SER A 26 -6.04 16.53 2.49
C SER A 26 -7.11 16.03 1.50
N GLY A 27 -7.63 16.90 0.63
CA GLY A 27 -8.79 16.65 -0.22
C GLY A 27 -10.10 17.25 0.31
N THR A 28 -11.09 17.40 -0.57
CA THR A 28 -12.43 17.94 -0.22
C THR A 28 -13.18 17.01 0.73
N ALA A 29 -14.09 17.57 1.54
CA ALA A 29 -14.91 16.79 2.47
C ALA A 29 -15.71 15.69 1.74
N ALA A 30 -16.40 16.06 0.66
CA ALA A 30 -17.18 15.13 -0.15
C ALA A 30 -16.36 13.96 -0.72
N LEU A 31 -15.12 14.22 -1.19
CA LEU A 31 -14.25 13.16 -1.69
C LEU A 31 -13.82 12.20 -0.57
N LYS A 32 -13.47 12.74 0.60
CA LYS A 32 -13.06 11.93 1.76
C LYS A 32 -14.19 11.05 2.28
N GLU A 33 -15.41 11.58 2.32
CA GLU A 33 -16.62 10.80 2.66
C GLU A 33 -16.88 9.69 1.65
N ALA A 34 -16.76 9.98 0.35
CA ALA A 34 -16.91 8.97 -0.70
C ALA A 34 -15.86 7.85 -0.61
N ILE A 35 -14.61 8.19 -0.29
CA ILE A 35 -13.52 7.22 -0.06
C ILE A 35 -13.84 6.36 1.18
N ALA A 36 -14.27 6.96 2.29
CA ALA A 36 -14.65 6.22 3.50
C ALA A 36 -15.80 5.23 3.21
N ALA A 37 -16.82 5.68 2.49
CA ALA A 37 -17.95 4.84 2.09
C ALA A 37 -17.50 3.69 1.15
N LYS A 38 -16.57 3.95 0.23
CA LYS A 38 -15.99 2.93 -0.64
C LYS A 38 -15.24 1.87 0.17
N PHE A 39 -14.39 2.27 1.12
CA PHE A 39 -13.68 1.32 1.99
C PHE A 39 -14.63 0.47 2.83
N ALA A 40 -15.69 1.07 3.37
CA ALA A 40 -16.69 0.31 4.12
C ALA A 40 -17.43 -0.71 3.24
N ARG A 41 -17.85 -0.29 2.04
CA ARG A 41 -18.60 -1.14 1.10
C ARG A 41 -17.77 -2.28 0.51
N ASP A 42 -16.58 -1.97 0.00
CA ASP A 42 -15.80 -2.91 -0.81
C ASP A 42 -14.79 -3.71 0.03
N ASN A 43 -14.30 -3.12 1.13
CA ASN A 43 -13.20 -3.67 1.92
C ASN A 43 -13.58 -3.97 3.37
N GLN A 44 -14.80 -3.61 3.81
CA GLN A 44 -15.25 -3.74 5.21
C GLN A 44 -14.34 -2.99 6.20
N LEU A 45 -13.77 -1.87 5.76
CA LEU A 45 -12.90 -1.01 6.56
C LEU A 45 -13.61 0.31 6.88
N HIS A 46 -13.63 0.67 8.16
CA HIS A 46 -14.27 1.89 8.64
C HIS A 46 -13.21 2.93 9.01
N TYR A 47 -13.09 3.98 8.21
CA TYR A 47 -12.22 5.12 8.47
C TYR A 47 -13.03 6.38 8.70
N ARG A 48 -12.59 7.19 9.67
CA ARG A 48 -13.08 8.56 9.83
C ARG A 48 -12.49 9.43 8.73
N PRO A 49 -13.18 10.51 8.29
CA PRO A 49 -12.62 11.43 7.30
C PRO A 49 -11.21 11.93 7.69
N GLN A 50 -10.91 12.15 8.97
CA GLN A 50 -9.60 12.62 9.42
C GLN A 50 -8.46 11.60 9.19
N GLU A 51 -8.78 10.34 8.95
CA GLU A 51 -7.83 9.25 8.66
C GLU A 51 -7.61 9.06 7.15
N ILE A 52 -8.22 9.90 6.30
CA ILE A 52 -8.14 9.84 4.84
C ILE A 52 -7.46 11.09 4.29
N ILE A 53 -6.51 10.88 3.38
CA ILE A 53 -5.84 11.91 2.58
C ILE A 53 -5.99 11.56 1.10
N ALA A 54 -6.50 12.50 0.30
CA ALA A 54 -6.45 12.42 -1.16
C ALA A 54 -5.23 13.20 -1.66
N GLY A 55 -4.51 12.63 -2.63
CA GLY A 55 -3.33 13.23 -3.24
C GLY A 55 -3.33 13.10 -4.76
N SER A 56 -2.29 13.64 -5.41
CA SER A 56 -2.11 13.60 -6.85
C SER A 56 -1.57 12.24 -7.31
N GLY A 57 -2.40 11.22 -7.16
CA GLY A 57 -2.10 9.83 -7.50
C GLY A 57 -1.33 9.06 -6.40
N ALA A 58 -1.36 7.73 -6.51
CA ALA A 58 -0.83 6.84 -5.49
C ALA A 58 0.67 7.03 -5.24
N LYS A 59 1.46 7.34 -6.28
CA LYS A 59 2.92 7.57 -6.16
C LYS A 59 3.25 8.62 -5.10
N GLN A 60 2.55 9.76 -5.15
CA GLN A 60 2.76 10.84 -4.18
C GLN A 60 2.36 10.40 -2.77
N LEU A 61 1.25 9.67 -2.62
CA LEU A 61 0.78 9.22 -1.30
C LEU A 61 1.76 8.25 -0.64
N ILE A 62 2.33 7.31 -1.40
CA ILE A 62 3.35 6.37 -0.90
C ILE A 62 4.61 7.13 -0.51
N PHE A 63 5.06 8.04 -1.36
CA PHE A 63 6.24 8.85 -1.09
C PHE A 63 6.05 9.73 0.16
N ASN A 64 4.89 10.36 0.31
CA ASN A 64 4.55 11.12 1.52
C ASN A 64 4.55 10.23 2.78
N ALA A 65 4.06 8.99 2.66
CA ALA A 65 4.10 8.04 3.78
C ALA A 65 5.53 7.71 4.20
N PHE A 66 6.45 7.53 3.24
CA PHE A 66 7.86 7.33 3.53
C PHE A 66 8.51 8.57 4.15
N LEU A 67 8.39 9.74 3.52
CA LEU A 67 8.93 11.00 4.05
C LEU A 67 8.43 11.33 5.46
N ALA A 68 7.19 10.98 5.79
CA ALA A 68 6.63 11.26 7.10
C ALA A 68 7.05 10.26 8.19
N THR A 69 7.69 9.14 7.84
CA THR A 69 7.83 8.01 8.78
C THR A 69 9.15 7.26 8.75
N LEU A 70 10.02 7.54 7.78
CA LEU A 70 11.38 7.02 7.68
C LEU A 70 12.39 8.00 8.27
N ASP A 71 13.39 7.44 8.92
CA ASP A 71 14.61 8.12 9.33
C ASP A 71 15.82 7.42 8.69
N ALA A 72 16.96 8.12 8.66
CA ALA A 72 18.22 7.57 8.16
C ALA A 72 18.54 6.19 8.77
N GLY A 73 18.79 5.20 7.90
CA GLY A 73 19.13 3.82 8.28
C GLY A 73 17.94 2.93 8.61
N GLN A 74 16.70 3.41 8.48
CA GLN A 74 15.51 2.57 8.58
C GLN A 74 15.27 1.81 7.27
N GLN A 75 14.87 0.55 7.39
CA GLN A 75 14.75 -0.37 6.27
C GLN A 75 13.30 -0.54 5.81
N VAL A 76 13.12 -0.62 4.50
CA VAL A 76 11.84 -0.95 3.86
C VAL A 76 12.00 -2.22 3.04
N ILE A 77 11.27 -3.27 3.42
CA ILE A 77 11.28 -4.55 2.72
C ILE A 77 10.41 -4.44 1.46
N ILE A 78 10.98 -4.82 0.31
CA ILE A 78 10.34 -4.76 -1.00
C ILE A 78 10.45 -6.14 -1.68
N PRO A 79 9.34 -6.89 -1.78
CA PRO A 79 9.30 -8.14 -2.53
C PRO A 79 9.54 -7.89 -4.03
N ALA A 80 10.47 -8.62 -4.66
CA ALA A 80 10.71 -8.57 -6.09
C ALA A 80 10.06 -9.75 -6.82
N PRO A 81 9.55 -9.58 -8.05
CA PRO A 81 9.57 -8.36 -8.86
C PRO A 81 8.62 -7.25 -8.35
N TYR A 82 9.03 -5.98 -8.47
CA TYR A 82 8.32 -4.83 -7.90
C TYR A 82 8.08 -3.70 -8.91
N TRP A 83 7.19 -2.77 -8.54
CA TRP A 83 7.06 -1.50 -9.26
C TRP A 83 8.30 -0.64 -9.05
N VAL A 84 8.97 -0.31 -10.16
CA VAL A 84 10.32 0.28 -10.21
C VAL A 84 10.56 1.47 -9.29
N SER A 85 9.52 2.23 -8.93
CA SER A 85 9.67 3.42 -8.10
C SER A 85 9.82 3.15 -6.60
N TYR A 86 9.49 1.95 -6.08
CA TYR A 86 9.56 1.73 -4.63
C TYR A 86 10.96 1.97 -4.05
N PRO A 87 12.05 1.38 -4.59
CA PRO A 87 13.38 1.57 -4.00
C PRO A 87 13.83 3.03 -4.03
N ASP A 88 13.58 3.73 -5.16
CA ASP A 88 13.96 5.14 -5.30
C ASP A 88 13.19 6.03 -4.31
N MET A 89 11.89 5.79 -4.11
CA MET A 89 11.09 6.53 -3.13
C MET A 89 11.58 6.30 -1.69
N VAL A 90 12.08 5.10 -1.38
CA VAL A 90 12.67 4.77 -0.07
C VAL A 90 13.99 5.50 0.12
N SER A 91 14.90 5.40 -0.86
CA SER A 91 16.21 6.06 -0.81
C SER A 91 16.10 7.59 -0.75
N LEU A 92 15.13 8.18 -1.47
CA LEU A 92 14.85 9.62 -1.43
C LEU A 92 14.28 10.10 -0.09
N ALA A 93 13.80 9.17 0.75
CA ALA A 93 13.31 9.45 2.09
C ALA A 93 14.30 8.98 3.18
N ASP A 94 15.60 8.92 2.85
CA ASP A 94 16.72 8.48 3.71
C ASP A 94 16.61 7.03 4.23
N GLY A 95 15.68 6.24 3.70
CA GLY A 95 15.53 4.83 4.04
C GLY A 95 16.44 3.92 3.20
N GLU A 96 16.60 2.69 3.67
CA GLU A 96 17.30 1.62 2.95
C GLU A 96 16.31 0.62 2.34
N PRO A 97 16.26 0.48 1.00
CA PRO A 97 15.44 -0.56 0.38
C PRO A 97 16.09 -1.94 0.56
N VAL A 98 15.36 -2.86 1.18
CA VAL A 98 15.74 -4.28 1.34
C VAL A 98 14.96 -5.10 0.33
N ILE A 99 15.59 -5.45 -0.78
CA ILE A 99 14.97 -6.23 -1.84
C ILE A 99 14.95 -7.72 -1.47
N VAL A 100 13.77 -8.34 -1.53
CA VAL A 100 13.59 -9.77 -1.27
C VAL A 100 13.11 -10.46 -2.55
N PRO A 101 13.97 -11.23 -3.25
CA PRO A 101 13.57 -11.99 -4.44
C PRO A 101 12.47 -13.01 -4.10
N CYS A 102 11.35 -12.95 -4.82
CA CYS A 102 10.30 -13.95 -4.77
C CYS A 102 10.32 -14.75 -6.07
N ASP A 103 10.20 -16.06 -5.98
CA ASP A 103 10.34 -16.94 -7.15
C ASP A 103 9.01 -17.14 -7.89
N GLU A 104 9.10 -17.37 -9.20
CA GLU A 104 7.96 -17.70 -10.05
C GLU A 104 7.18 -18.93 -9.55
N GLN A 105 7.92 -19.93 -9.04
CA GLN A 105 7.36 -21.19 -8.53
C GLN A 105 6.36 -20.96 -7.39
N ASN A 106 6.51 -19.87 -6.63
CA ASN A 106 5.61 -19.48 -5.57
C ASN A 106 4.63 -18.36 -6.02
N GLY A 107 4.45 -18.19 -7.33
CA GLY A 107 3.60 -17.14 -7.91
C GLY A 107 4.09 -15.72 -7.61
N TRP A 108 5.40 -15.54 -7.44
CA TRP A 108 6.04 -14.26 -7.11
C TRP A 108 5.61 -13.70 -5.74
N LYS A 109 5.14 -14.57 -4.83
CA LYS A 109 4.69 -14.16 -3.49
C LYS A 109 5.82 -14.27 -2.47
N LEU A 110 5.89 -13.27 -1.60
CA LEU A 110 6.74 -13.29 -0.42
C LEU A 110 6.28 -14.39 0.55
N THR A 111 7.16 -15.32 0.91
CA THR A 111 6.86 -16.33 1.94
C THR A 111 7.08 -15.79 3.36
N PRO A 112 6.44 -16.38 4.38
CA PRO A 112 6.73 -16.06 5.77
C PRO A 112 8.21 -16.26 6.15
N GLU A 113 8.88 -17.28 5.61
CA GLU A 113 10.29 -17.56 5.88
C GLU A 113 11.19 -16.50 5.26
N GLN A 114 10.91 -16.09 4.03
CA GLN A 114 11.62 -14.99 3.37
C GLN A 114 11.45 -13.68 4.12
N LEU A 115 10.22 -13.39 4.58
CA LEU A 115 9.97 -12.20 5.41
C LEU A 115 10.74 -12.28 6.73
N ALA A 116 10.67 -13.41 7.45
CA ALA A 116 11.37 -13.59 8.71
C ALA A 116 12.89 -13.41 8.58
N ALA A 117 13.47 -13.91 7.48
CA ALA A 117 14.90 -13.76 7.18
C ALA A 117 15.30 -12.31 6.84
N ALA A 118 14.38 -11.50 6.30
CA ALA A 118 14.63 -10.11 5.93
C ALA A 118 14.39 -9.10 7.07
N LEU A 119 13.71 -9.50 8.14
CA LEU A 119 13.43 -8.63 9.28
C LEU A 119 14.71 -8.33 10.08
N THR A 120 14.92 -7.04 10.36
CA THR A 120 15.99 -6.54 11.23
C THR A 120 15.41 -5.59 12.29
N PRO A 121 16.18 -5.21 13.33
CA PRO A 121 15.76 -4.14 14.24
C PRO A 121 15.50 -2.79 13.55
N SER A 122 16.07 -2.56 12.36
CA SER A 122 15.88 -1.33 11.57
C SER A 122 14.69 -1.41 10.63
N THR A 123 14.02 -2.55 10.48
CA THR A 123 12.86 -2.68 9.58
C THR A 123 11.69 -1.83 10.06
N ARG A 124 11.21 -0.95 9.18
CA ARG A 124 10.10 -0.04 9.44
C ARG A 124 8.85 -0.34 8.62
N TRP A 125 9.04 -0.67 7.35
CA TRP A 125 7.95 -0.94 6.40
C TRP A 125 8.13 -2.25 5.66
N LEU A 126 7.00 -2.83 5.27
CA LEU A 126 6.89 -3.86 4.25
C LEU A 126 5.95 -3.35 3.15
N ILE A 127 6.37 -3.46 1.89
CA ILE A 127 5.50 -3.20 0.74
C ILE A 127 4.68 -4.45 0.42
N LEU A 128 3.35 -4.31 0.38
CA LEU A 128 2.44 -5.33 -0.12
C LEU A 128 1.62 -4.73 -1.27
N ASN A 129 1.87 -5.20 -2.50
CA ASN A 129 1.18 -4.73 -3.69
C ASN A 129 0.36 -5.88 -4.27
N SER A 130 -0.97 -5.78 -4.22
CA SER A 130 -1.84 -6.89 -4.59
C SER A 130 -3.14 -6.41 -5.25
N PRO A 131 -3.36 -6.70 -6.54
CA PRO A 131 -2.50 -7.47 -7.44
C PRO A 131 -1.17 -6.77 -7.77
N GLY A 132 -0.07 -7.51 -7.76
CA GLY A 132 1.28 -6.98 -7.91
C GLY A 132 1.59 -6.51 -9.33
N ASN A 133 2.18 -5.33 -9.47
CA ASN A 133 2.87 -4.90 -10.70
C ASN A 133 4.37 -5.20 -10.53
N PRO A 134 5.03 -5.96 -11.42
CA PRO A 134 4.61 -6.31 -12.79
C PRO A 134 3.96 -7.67 -13.00
N THR A 135 3.88 -8.52 -11.97
CA THR A 135 3.62 -9.96 -12.14
C THR A 135 2.15 -10.34 -12.23
N GLY A 136 1.24 -9.46 -11.83
CA GLY A 136 -0.19 -9.74 -11.65
C GLY A 136 -0.50 -10.67 -10.48
N GLY A 137 0.51 -11.04 -9.66
CA GLY A 137 0.34 -11.97 -8.54
C GLY A 137 -0.56 -11.41 -7.45
N ASP A 138 -1.37 -12.26 -6.82
CA ASP A 138 -2.34 -11.86 -5.80
C ASP A 138 -2.09 -12.58 -4.46
N LEU A 139 -2.11 -11.81 -3.37
CA LEU A 139 -2.06 -12.31 -2.01
C LEU A 139 -3.43 -12.85 -1.63
N GLN A 140 -3.47 -14.13 -1.27
CA GLN A 140 -4.67 -14.79 -0.79
C GLN A 140 -4.69 -14.81 0.73
N ARG A 141 -5.89 -14.78 1.31
CA ARG A 141 -6.05 -15.02 2.75
C ARG A 141 -5.52 -16.42 3.08
N ALA A 142 -4.73 -16.52 4.14
CA ALA A 142 -4.37 -17.80 4.72
C ALA A 142 -5.67 -18.56 5.11
N GLY A 143 -6.00 -19.60 4.35
CA GLY A 143 -7.23 -20.39 4.53
C GLY A 143 -7.98 -20.73 3.23
N THR A 144 -7.76 -20.01 2.13
CA THR A 144 -8.21 -20.45 0.78
C THR A 144 -7.06 -21.22 0.13
N ALA A 145 -6.77 -22.40 0.66
CA ALA A 145 -5.64 -23.20 0.24
C ALA A 145 -5.74 -23.59 -1.25
N CYS A 146 -4.62 -23.43 -1.95
CA CYS A 146 -4.30 -24.29 -3.09
C CYS A 146 -4.35 -25.75 -2.60
N PRO A 147 -5.02 -26.68 -3.32
CA PRO A 147 -5.08 -28.08 -2.89
C PRO A 147 -3.66 -28.65 -2.83
N GLY A 148 -3.10 -28.82 -1.61
CA GLY A 148 -1.81 -29.46 -1.39
C GLY A 148 -0.78 -28.70 -0.54
N CYS A 149 -1.02 -27.44 -0.17
CA CYS A 149 -0.11 -26.70 0.72
C CYS A 149 -0.62 -26.72 2.16
N GLY A 150 0.15 -27.35 3.06
CA GLY A 150 -0.15 -27.43 4.49
C GLY A 150 -0.25 -26.06 5.14
N ALA A 151 -1.21 -25.92 6.05
CA ALA A 151 -1.48 -24.69 6.79
C ALA A 151 -0.35 -24.38 7.79
N GLY A 152 0.65 -23.61 7.35
CA GLY A 152 1.58 -22.92 8.24
C GLY A 152 0.95 -21.63 8.75
N GLY A 153 0.31 -21.66 9.92
CA GLY A 153 -0.20 -20.46 10.57
C GLY A 153 0.95 -19.55 11.02
N LEU A 154 0.78 -18.22 10.89
CA LEU A 154 1.68 -17.28 11.55
C LEU A 154 1.63 -17.51 13.08
N PRO A 155 2.78 -17.54 13.78
CA PRO A 155 2.79 -17.60 15.22
C PRO A 155 2.21 -16.32 15.80
N THR A 156 1.10 -16.46 16.53
CA THR A 156 0.48 -15.40 17.33
C THR A 156 1.23 -15.29 18.67
N GLY A 157 2.43 -14.73 18.64
CA GLY A 157 3.21 -14.40 19.84
C GLY A 157 2.82 -13.03 20.38
N ALA A 158 1.98 -12.99 21.41
CA ALA A 158 1.77 -11.80 22.22
C ALA A 158 2.94 -11.63 23.20
N GLY A 159 3.71 -10.54 23.09
CA GLY A 159 4.75 -10.20 24.05
C GLY A 159 5.69 -9.07 23.62
N ASP A 160 5.44 -7.89 24.19
CA ASP A 160 6.37 -6.76 24.40
C ASP A 160 6.72 -5.80 23.23
N GLY A 161 6.51 -4.50 23.49
CA GLY A 161 6.95 -3.35 22.69
C GLY A 161 6.49 -3.31 21.23
N ARG A 162 5.31 -2.75 20.94
CA ARG A 162 4.72 -2.63 19.59
C ARG A 162 5.68 -1.99 18.56
N ARG A 163 6.50 -2.81 17.91
CA ARG A 163 7.20 -2.48 16.67
C ARG A 163 6.17 -2.64 15.55
N TYR A 164 5.47 -1.55 15.25
CA TYR A 164 4.52 -1.53 14.16
C TYR A 164 5.28 -1.64 12.83
N LEU A 165 5.37 -2.86 12.28
CA LEU A 165 5.60 -3.04 10.85
C LEU A 165 4.41 -2.38 10.16
N ARG A 166 4.66 -1.27 9.46
CA ARG A 166 3.61 -0.63 8.67
C ARG A 166 3.61 -1.27 7.29
N ALA A 167 2.44 -1.70 6.83
CA ALA A 167 2.25 -2.19 5.48
C ALA A 167 1.74 -1.03 4.63
N ALA A 168 2.46 -0.69 3.56
CA ALA A 168 1.89 0.11 2.49
C ALA A 168 1.20 -0.87 1.55
N ALA A 169 -0.13 -0.97 1.69
CA ALA A 169 -0.99 -1.75 0.82
C ALA A 169 -1.47 -0.86 -0.35
N LEU A 170 -1.27 -1.33 -1.57
CA LEU A 170 -1.87 -0.78 -2.80
C LEU A 170 -2.58 -1.87 -3.56
#